data_AF-A0A6J2THX2-F1
#
_entry.id   AF-A0A6J2THX2-F1
#
_cell.length_a   1.000
_cell.length_b   1.000
_cell.length_c   1.000
_cell.angle_alpha   90.00
_cell.angle_beta   90.00
_cell.angle_gamma   90.00
#
_symmetry.space_group_name_H-M   'P 1'
#
loop_
_entity.id
_entity.type
_entity.pdbx_description
1 polymer ?
#
loop_
_entity_poly.entity_id
_entity_poly.type
_entity_poly.pdbx_seq_one_letter_code
_entity_poly.pdbx_strand_id
1 'polypeptide(L)'
;MDRSCSSVILRSDSTPLEDLKLQHNILKNNTIVSEKNATLLVESLHLTAYLLLLGDRSDSQLIDYFVKSRMLNNWIHLMRQKNRNQSWNSVSVKFLQTFSTLCYNIRKEAFLAHLLSEVNVIIRLEYNFSDEDAILYYVNFLRMLSFRINNQTIQFFYNELIYDFPLYTEAMRFLYHSESEVRTAVRTISLNVYKFSDASMLRFIGDKAAFANFYNLVWHIGKQMMDVDKYLNTDTGHEAAHTLLNLLAEHFDHLDYINDILLLDIGDLKVKLTKHFLHKLFITFVVLSLDPSPPQLNSTNYQNFHNSTMSSITAMYFLSLVFLISAHAPLVQGLAWVILNGNHESLETELNCFIEEVSAEASKTTLKATNTTTVSKPFLDFILRSLECSQNDHKAMPALCLLFTMHTNRGKHIKSKQNLA
;
A
#
# COMPACT_ATOMS: atom_id res chain seq x y z
N MET A 1 -20.11 12.33 20.53
CA MET A 1 -20.69 11.16 21.24
C MET A 1 -22.11 11.54 21.62
N ASP A 2 -23.07 11.22 20.76
CA ASP A 2 -24.48 11.53 20.98
C ASP A 2 -25.08 10.63 22.06
N ARG A 3 -25.73 11.25 23.05
CA ARG A 3 -26.36 10.62 24.23
C ARG A 3 -27.77 10.06 23.94
N SER A 4 -28.23 10.06 22.69
CA SER A 4 -29.65 9.88 22.37
C SER A 4 -30.14 8.43 22.31
N CYS A 5 -29.26 7.42 22.45
CA CYS A 5 -29.66 6.00 22.40
C CYS A 5 -29.25 5.18 23.66
N SER A 6 -28.77 5.83 24.72
CA SER A 6 -28.17 5.15 25.88
C SER A 6 -29.18 4.74 26.98
N SER A 7 -30.47 5.03 26.81
CA SER A 7 -31.47 4.98 27.90
C SER A 7 -32.05 3.59 28.19
N VAL A 8 -31.87 2.59 27.32
CA VAL A 8 -32.57 1.30 27.47
C VAL A 8 -31.78 0.29 28.31
N ILE A 9 -30.47 0.45 28.51
CA ILE A 9 -29.63 -0.61 29.07
C ILE A 9 -28.77 -0.18 30.29
N LEU A 10 -28.42 1.10 30.43
CA LEU A 10 -27.76 1.59 31.63
C LEU A 10 -28.82 2.01 32.65
N ARG A 11 -28.93 1.29 33.78
CA ARG A 11 -29.81 1.71 34.87
C ARG A 11 -29.13 2.88 35.58
N SER A 12 -29.89 3.90 35.96
CA SER A 12 -29.35 5.11 36.60
C SER A 12 -28.60 4.85 37.91
N ASP A 13 -28.87 3.70 38.54
CA ASP A 13 -28.43 3.37 39.91
C ASP A 13 -27.48 2.16 39.98
N SER A 14 -27.08 1.57 38.84
CA SER A 14 -26.18 0.41 38.82
C SER A 14 -24.70 0.80 38.79
N THR A 15 -23.87 -0.01 39.43
CA THR A 15 -22.42 0.15 39.33
C THR A 15 -21.93 -0.28 37.94
N PRO A 16 -20.82 0.29 37.40
CA PRO A 16 -20.26 -0.13 36.12
C PRO A 16 -19.98 -1.64 36.02
N LEU A 17 -19.63 -2.28 37.14
CA LEU A 17 -19.39 -3.72 37.20
C LEU A 17 -20.68 -4.54 37.10
N GLU A 18 -21.78 -4.05 37.68
CA GLU A 18 -23.10 -4.67 37.51
C GLU A 18 -23.60 -4.53 36.08
N ASP A 19 -23.36 -3.38 35.45
CA ASP A 19 -23.69 -3.17 34.03
C ASP A 19 -22.89 -4.12 33.14
N LEU A 20 -21.60 -4.33 33.41
CA LEU A 20 -20.76 -5.27 32.67
C LEU A 20 -21.25 -6.72 32.84
N LYS A 21 -21.63 -7.11 34.06
CA LYS A 21 -22.24 -8.43 34.34
C LYS A 21 -23.57 -8.60 33.61
N LEU A 22 -24.39 -7.55 33.53
CA LEU A 22 -25.63 -7.57 32.74
C LEU A 22 -25.33 -7.78 31.26
N GLN A 23 -24.38 -7.04 30.69
CA GLN A 23 -23.97 -7.22 29.29
C GLN A 23 -23.46 -8.64 29.03
N HIS A 24 -22.64 -9.17 29.93
CA HIS A 24 -22.17 -10.54 29.83
C HIS A 24 -23.33 -11.54 29.79
N ASN A 25 -24.33 -11.40 30.66
CA ASN A 25 -25.50 -12.28 30.67
C ASN A 25 -26.32 -12.17 29.37
N ILE A 26 -26.49 -10.96 28.82
CA ILE A 26 -27.19 -10.75 27.55
C ILE A 26 -26.48 -11.52 26.43
N LEU A 27 -25.16 -11.35 26.30
CA LEU A 27 -24.36 -12.03 25.27
C LEU A 27 -24.36 -13.55 25.45
N LYS A 28 -24.28 -14.03 26.70
CA LYS A 28 -24.27 -15.45 27.03
C LYS A 28 -25.62 -16.13 26.75
N ASN A 29 -26.73 -15.43 26.92
CA ASN A 29 -28.08 -15.97 26.68
C ASN A 29 -28.50 -15.89 25.20
N ASN A 30 -27.78 -15.11 24.37
CA ASN A 30 -28.07 -14.91 22.96
C ASN A 30 -26.93 -15.42 22.08
N THR A 31 -26.64 -16.73 22.14
CA THR A 31 -25.48 -17.34 21.45
C THR A 31 -25.65 -17.50 19.93
N ILE A 32 -26.86 -17.33 19.40
CA ILE A 32 -27.18 -17.42 17.97
C ILE A 32 -27.77 -16.08 17.51
N VAL A 33 -27.23 -15.50 16.43
CA VAL A 33 -27.73 -14.23 15.90
C VAL A 33 -29.01 -14.48 15.10
N SER A 34 -30.02 -13.67 15.39
CA SER A 34 -31.33 -13.68 14.75
C SER A 34 -31.82 -12.24 14.54
N GLU A 35 -32.85 -12.07 13.71
CA GLU A 35 -33.51 -10.78 13.52
C GLU A 35 -34.03 -10.16 14.84
N LYS A 36 -34.44 -11.01 15.79
CA LYS A 36 -35.02 -10.57 17.06
C LYS A 36 -34.01 -10.02 18.06
N ASN A 37 -32.74 -10.45 17.98
CA ASN A 37 -31.72 -10.11 18.99
C ASN A 37 -30.54 -9.29 18.44
N ALA A 38 -30.45 -9.07 17.13
CA ALA A 38 -29.32 -8.37 16.52
C ALA A 38 -29.09 -6.96 17.10
N THR A 39 -30.15 -6.16 17.27
CA THR A 39 -30.06 -4.82 17.86
C THR A 39 -29.54 -4.86 19.30
N LEU A 40 -30.08 -5.75 20.12
CA LEU A 40 -29.64 -5.98 21.49
C LEU A 40 -28.16 -6.39 21.57
N LEU A 41 -27.71 -7.28 20.66
CA LEU A 41 -26.31 -7.72 20.61
C LEU A 41 -25.37 -6.57 20.18
N VAL A 42 -25.77 -5.76 19.19
CA VAL A 42 -25.02 -4.58 18.74
C VAL A 42 -24.83 -3.58 19.88
N GLU A 43 -25.89 -3.28 20.62
CA GLU A 43 -25.84 -2.39 21.77
C GLU A 43 -25.01 -2.98 22.92
N SER A 44 -25.16 -4.26 23.21
CA SER A 44 -24.42 -4.93 24.28
C SER A 44 -22.91 -4.96 24.02
N LEU A 45 -22.49 -5.21 22.77
CA LEU A 45 -21.09 -5.08 22.36
C LEU A 45 -20.58 -3.66 22.57
N HIS A 46 -21.36 -2.65 22.14
CA HIS A 46 -20.99 -1.25 22.30
C HIS A 46 -20.77 -0.85 23.76
N LEU A 47 -21.74 -1.17 24.62
CA LEU A 47 -21.73 -0.81 26.03
C LEU A 47 -20.61 -1.53 26.77
N THR A 48 -20.37 -2.80 26.45
CA THR A 48 -19.22 -3.51 27.00
C THR A 48 -17.91 -2.80 26.65
N ALA A 49 -17.74 -2.35 25.41
CA ALA A 49 -16.55 -1.61 25.00
C ALA A 49 -16.36 -0.32 25.82
N TYR A 50 -17.43 0.44 25.98
CA TYR A 50 -17.43 1.67 26.78
C TYR A 50 -17.00 1.39 28.23
N LEU A 51 -17.57 0.36 28.86
CA LEU A 51 -17.22 -0.04 30.23
C LEU A 51 -15.76 -0.48 30.34
N LEU A 52 -15.23 -1.20 29.35
CA LEU A 52 -13.82 -1.60 29.33
C LEU A 52 -12.87 -0.41 29.16
N LEU A 53 -13.22 0.56 28.31
CA LEU A 53 -12.45 1.81 28.17
C LEU A 53 -12.49 2.66 29.45
N LEU A 54 -13.61 2.63 30.19
CA LEU A 54 -13.71 3.23 31.51
C LEU A 54 -12.80 2.49 32.51
N GLY A 55 -12.84 1.16 32.54
CA GLY A 55 -12.00 0.33 33.40
C GLY A 55 -10.50 0.46 33.13
N ASP A 56 -10.11 0.68 31.87
CA ASP A 56 -8.72 1.00 31.51
C ASP A 56 -8.23 2.28 32.19
N ARG A 57 -9.10 3.28 32.35
CA ARG A 57 -8.75 4.58 32.94
C ARG A 57 -8.82 4.60 34.46
N SER A 58 -9.85 3.98 35.05
CA SER A 58 -10.18 4.21 36.47
C SER A 58 -10.30 2.95 37.32
N ASP A 59 -10.68 1.79 36.75
CA ASP A 59 -11.04 0.61 37.55
C ASP A 59 -10.62 -0.72 36.88
N SER A 60 -9.60 -1.37 37.44
CA SER A 60 -9.12 -2.67 36.96
C SER A 60 -10.12 -3.81 37.22
N GLN A 61 -11.11 -3.68 38.09
CA GLN A 61 -12.08 -4.76 38.36
C GLN A 61 -12.92 -5.12 37.13
N LEU A 62 -13.23 -4.13 36.28
CA LEU A 62 -13.96 -4.34 35.02
C LEU A 62 -13.14 -5.20 34.05
N ILE A 63 -11.84 -4.88 33.92
CA ILE A 63 -10.90 -5.64 33.08
C ILE A 63 -10.73 -7.05 33.65
N ASP A 64 -10.48 -7.17 34.95
CA ASP A 64 -10.32 -8.46 35.62
C ASP A 64 -11.54 -9.36 35.42
N TYR A 65 -12.75 -8.80 35.55
CA TYR A 65 -13.98 -9.53 35.30
C TYR A 65 -14.05 -10.00 33.86
N PHE A 66 -13.85 -9.11 32.88
CA PHE A 66 -13.90 -9.45 31.45
C PHE A 66 -12.93 -10.58 31.08
N VAL A 67 -11.69 -10.50 31.55
CA VAL A 67 -10.64 -11.51 31.31
C VAL A 67 -11.01 -12.83 32.00
N LYS A 68 -11.32 -12.82 33.30
CA LYS A 68 -11.63 -14.03 34.07
C LYS A 68 -12.88 -14.74 33.57
N SER A 69 -13.87 -13.99 33.09
CA SER A 69 -15.12 -14.55 32.57
C SER A 69 -15.05 -14.96 31.10
N ARG A 70 -13.90 -14.75 30.42
CA ARG A 70 -13.67 -15.08 29.01
C ARG A 70 -14.71 -14.44 28.06
N MET A 71 -15.14 -13.22 28.35
CA MET A 71 -16.15 -12.53 27.56
C MET A 71 -15.75 -12.36 26.08
N LEU A 72 -14.47 -12.18 25.78
CA LEU A 72 -13.98 -12.12 24.39
C LEU A 72 -14.27 -13.42 23.63
N ASN A 73 -14.15 -14.58 24.28
CA ASN A 73 -14.45 -15.87 23.67
C ASN A 73 -15.94 -15.99 23.31
N ASN A 74 -16.83 -15.41 24.13
CA ASN A 74 -18.26 -15.33 23.80
C ASN A 74 -18.49 -14.48 22.55
N TRP A 75 -17.76 -13.37 22.39
CA TRP A 75 -17.86 -12.53 21.20
C TRP A 75 -17.40 -13.27 19.95
N ILE A 76 -16.23 -13.93 20.03
CA ILE A 76 -15.69 -14.74 18.94
C ILE A 76 -16.65 -15.87 18.57
N HIS A 77 -17.30 -16.51 19.56
CA HIS A 77 -18.29 -17.55 19.31
C HIS A 77 -19.48 -17.05 18.48
N LEU A 78 -19.97 -15.82 18.73
CA LEU A 78 -21.01 -15.20 17.91
C LEU A 78 -20.55 -15.04 16.46
N MET A 79 -19.30 -14.66 16.25
CA MET A 79 -18.74 -14.43 14.91
C MET A 79 -18.40 -15.72 14.16
N ARG A 80 -18.26 -16.86 14.84
CA ARG A 80 -18.00 -18.16 14.21
C ARG A 80 -19.24 -18.81 13.58
N GLN A 81 -20.42 -18.25 13.80
CA GLN A 81 -21.64 -18.74 13.16
C GLN A 81 -21.48 -18.67 11.63
N LYS A 82 -22.10 -19.57 10.89
CA LYS A 82 -22.06 -19.59 9.41
C LYS A 82 -23.21 -18.80 8.78
N ASN A 83 -24.11 -18.24 9.58
CA ASN A 83 -25.21 -17.42 9.08
C ASN A 83 -24.64 -16.07 8.62
N ARG A 84 -24.88 -15.70 7.36
CA ARG A 84 -24.42 -14.43 6.75
C ARG A 84 -25.58 -13.53 6.37
N ASN A 85 -26.71 -13.66 7.07
CA ASN A 85 -27.86 -12.78 6.87
C ASN A 85 -27.58 -11.34 7.35
N GLN A 86 -28.48 -10.41 7.01
CA GLN A 86 -28.32 -9.00 7.34
C GLN A 86 -28.18 -8.74 8.85
N SER A 87 -28.87 -9.51 9.68
CA SER A 87 -28.79 -9.44 11.14
C SER A 87 -27.42 -9.85 11.67
N TRP A 88 -26.83 -10.91 11.13
CA TRP A 88 -25.47 -11.31 11.49
C TRP A 88 -24.46 -10.27 11.00
N ASN A 89 -24.65 -9.74 9.79
CA ASN A 89 -23.76 -8.76 9.21
C ASN A 89 -23.68 -7.48 10.09
N SER A 90 -24.82 -6.96 10.56
CA SER A 90 -24.85 -5.78 11.45
C SER A 90 -24.14 -6.03 12.79
N VAL A 91 -24.30 -7.22 13.39
CA VAL A 91 -23.58 -7.61 14.61
C VAL A 91 -22.07 -7.75 14.33
N SER A 92 -21.70 -8.31 13.17
CA SER A 92 -20.30 -8.51 12.78
C SER A 92 -19.55 -7.20 12.54
N VAL A 93 -20.19 -6.25 11.85
CA VAL A 93 -19.70 -4.88 11.66
C VAL A 93 -19.52 -4.22 13.02
N LYS A 94 -20.51 -4.34 13.92
CA LYS A 94 -20.40 -3.75 15.26
C LYS A 94 -19.27 -4.37 16.07
N PHE A 95 -19.09 -5.68 15.99
CA PHE A 95 -18.00 -6.39 16.64
C PHE A 95 -16.64 -5.86 16.15
N LEU A 96 -16.45 -5.76 14.83
CA LEU A 96 -15.22 -5.22 14.23
C LEU A 96 -14.93 -3.79 14.70
N GLN A 97 -15.90 -2.89 14.60
CA GLN A 97 -15.77 -1.50 15.09
C GLN A 97 -15.40 -1.45 16.57
N THR A 98 -16.10 -2.26 17.38
CA THR A 98 -15.94 -2.30 18.83
C THR A 98 -14.55 -2.80 19.22
N PHE A 99 -14.14 -3.94 18.66
CA PHE A 99 -12.85 -4.54 18.95
C PHE A 99 -11.69 -3.67 18.44
N SER A 100 -11.84 -3.03 17.28
CA SER A 100 -10.91 -2.01 16.78
C SER A 100 -10.73 -0.86 17.76
N THR A 101 -11.84 -0.33 18.26
CA THR A 101 -11.86 0.80 19.21
C THR A 101 -11.15 0.42 20.51
N LEU A 102 -11.36 -0.82 21.01
CA LEU A 102 -10.64 -1.32 22.17
C LEU A 102 -9.14 -1.40 21.90
N CYS A 103 -8.72 -2.11 20.85
CA CYS A 103 -7.31 -2.26 20.54
C CYS A 103 -6.61 -0.91 20.37
N TYR A 104 -7.26 0.08 19.75
CA TYR A 104 -6.69 1.41 19.51
C TYR A 104 -6.66 2.33 20.74
N ASN A 105 -7.53 2.15 21.73
CA ASN A 105 -7.65 3.10 22.85
C ASN A 105 -7.17 2.55 24.20
N ILE A 106 -7.07 1.23 24.38
CA ILE A 106 -6.56 0.62 25.60
C ILE A 106 -5.09 0.99 25.80
N ARG A 107 -4.75 1.42 27.02
CA ARG A 107 -3.42 1.89 27.41
C ARG A 107 -2.68 0.87 28.27
N LYS A 108 -3.41 0.09 29.09
CA LYS A 108 -2.80 -0.94 29.94
C LYS A 108 -2.24 -2.06 29.07
N GLU A 109 -0.92 -2.17 29.03
CA GLU A 109 -0.20 -3.15 28.18
C GLU A 109 -0.64 -4.59 28.42
N ALA A 110 -0.83 -5.01 29.68
CA ALA A 110 -1.28 -6.36 30.01
C ALA A 110 -2.66 -6.68 29.44
N PHE A 111 -3.58 -5.70 29.44
CA PHE A 111 -4.91 -5.89 28.87
C PHE A 111 -4.86 -5.84 27.33
N LEU A 112 -4.06 -4.94 26.76
CA LEU A 112 -3.83 -4.92 25.31
C LEU A 112 -3.26 -6.25 24.81
N ALA A 113 -2.27 -6.81 25.49
CA ALA A 113 -1.68 -8.11 25.17
C ALA A 113 -2.74 -9.23 25.18
N HIS A 114 -3.67 -9.22 26.13
CA HIS A 114 -4.78 -10.17 26.17
C HIS A 114 -5.75 -10.03 24.98
N LEU A 115 -6.01 -8.80 24.51
CA LEU A 115 -6.82 -8.60 23.31
C LEU A 115 -6.07 -9.05 22.05
N LEU A 116 -4.79 -8.66 21.93
CA LEU A 116 -3.97 -8.99 20.78
C LEU A 116 -3.70 -10.49 20.64
N SER A 117 -3.70 -11.27 21.73
CA SER A 117 -3.52 -12.72 21.65
C SER A 117 -4.59 -13.45 20.83
N GLU A 118 -5.79 -12.86 20.69
CA GLU A 118 -6.90 -13.43 19.90
C GLU A 118 -7.00 -12.79 18.49
N VAL A 119 -6.14 -11.84 18.16
CA VAL A 119 -6.30 -11.03 16.94
C VAL A 119 -6.22 -11.86 15.66
N ASN A 120 -5.31 -12.84 15.61
CA ASN A 120 -5.16 -13.71 14.44
C ASN A 120 -6.37 -14.62 14.24
N VAL A 121 -7.04 -15.02 15.32
CA VAL A 121 -8.30 -15.77 15.24
C VAL A 121 -9.38 -14.88 14.65
N ILE A 122 -9.46 -13.62 15.10
CA ILE A 122 -10.47 -12.66 14.66
C ILE A 122 -10.29 -12.28 13.19
N ILE A 123 -9.07 -12.00 12.76
CA ILE A 123 -8.74 -11.67 11.35
C ILE A 123 -9.21 -12.77 10.41
N ARG A 124 -9.08 -14.04 10.82
CA ARG A 124 -9.43 -15.21 9.99
C ARG A 124 -10.90 -15.60 9.99
N LEU A 125 -11.75 -14.88 10.71
CA LEU A 125 -13.18 -15.14 10.68
C LEU A 125 -13.72 -14.87 9.27
N GLU A 126 -14.70 -15.66 8.86
CA GLU A 126 -15.32 -15.52 7.54
C GLU A 126 -16.34 -14.38 7.57
N TYR A 127 -15.96 -13.17 7.15
CA TYR A 127 -16.87 -12.03 7.04
C TYR A 127 -17.65 -12.03 5.72
N ASN A 128 -18.77 -11.27 5.66
CA ASN A 128 -19.58 -11.15 4.45
C ASN A 128 -18.98 -10.12 3.48
N PHE A 129 -17.98 -10.53 2.69
CA PHE A 129 -17.37 -9.65 1.68
C PHE A 129 -18.21 -9.46 0.40
N SER A 130 -19.46 -9.94 0.38
CA SER A 130 -20.42 -9.53 -0.65
C SER A 130 -21.02 -8.15 -0.39
N ASP A 131 -20.87 -7.63 0.84
CA ASP A 131 -21.30 -6.30 1.24
C ASP A 131 -20.08 -5.37 1.32
N GLU A 132 -20.07 -4.31 0.51
CA GLU A 132 -18.98 -3.33 0.44
C GLU A 132 -18.78 -2.59 1.77
N ASP A 133 -19.86 -2.31 2.50
CA ASP A 133 -19.77 -1.69 3.82
C ASP A 133 -19.01 -2.60 4.80
N ALA A 134 -19.28 -3.90 4.75
CA ALA A 134 -18.59 -4.88 5.59
C ALA A 134 -17.09 -4.99 5.26
N ILE A 135 -16.73 -4.89 3.97
CA ILE A 135 -15.31 -4.80 3.55
C ILE A 135 -14.66 -3.57 4.19
N LEU A 136 -15.31 -2.40 4.12
CA LEU A 136 -14.78 -1.16 4.67
C LEU A 136 -14.51 -1.26 6.17
N TYR A 137 -15.46 -1.81 6.95
CA TYR A 137 -15.27 -2.02 8.38
C TYR A 137 -14.17 -3.03 8.70
N TYR A 138 -14.07 -4.10 7.91
CA TYR A 138 -13.01 -5.10 8.07
C TYR A 138 -11.61 -4.52 7.79
N VAL A 139 -11.45 -3.81 6.66
CA VAL A 139 -10.18 -3.18 6.31
C VAL A 139 -9.81 -2.08 7.31
N ASN A 140 -10.79 -1.31 7.79
CA ASN A 140 -10.56 -0.34 8.87
C ASN A 140 -10.14 -1.00 10.18
N PHE A 141 -10.69 -2.17 10.50
CA PHE A 141 -10.22 -2.97 11.64
C PHE A 141 -8.75 -3.37 11.47
N LEU A 142 -8.37 -3.93 10.32
CA LEU A 142 -6.96 -4.25 10.02
C LEU A 142 -6.07 -3.00 10.11
N ARG A 143 -6.54 -1.86 9.61
CA ARG A 143 -5.83 -0.57 9.71
C ARG A 143 -5.60 -0.18 11.16
N MET A 144 -6.59 -0.32 12.02
CA MET A 144 -6.45 0.02 13.44
C MET A 144 -5.48 -0.89 14.18
N LEU A 145 -5.42 -2.17 13.81
CA LEU A 145 -4.40 -3.09 14.31
C LEU A 145 -3.00 -2.74 13.82
N SER A 146 -2.84 -2.28 12.57
CA SER A 146 -1.52 -1.94 12.02
C SER A 146 -0.81 -0.83 12.82
N PHE A 147 -1.57 0.10 13.41
CA PHE A 147 -1.01 1.13 14.31
C PHE A 147 -0.56 0.60 15.67
N ARG A 148 -0.87 -0.65 16.00
CA ARG A 148 -0.37 -1.32 17.21
C ARG A 148 0.87 -2.15 16.97
N ILE A 149 1.33 -2.29 15.73
CA ILE A 149 2.59 -2.98 15.44
C ILE A 149 3.75 -2.12 15.92
N ASN A 150 4.60 -2.70 16.76
CA ASN A 150 5.89 -2.18 17.18
C ASN A 150 6.76 -3.36 17.65
N ASN A 151 8.00 -3.08 18.05
CA ASN A 151 8.96 -4.11 18.46
C ASN A 151 8.48 -5.03 19.60
N GLN A 152 7.52 -4.60 20.42
CA GLN A 152 7.00 -5.40 21.54
C GLN A 152 5.76 -6.23 21.16
N THR A 153 4.96 -5.75 20.22
CA THR A 153 3.65 -6.33 19.88
C THR A 153 3.66 -7.14 18.59
N ILE A 154 4.70 -7.00 17.78
CA ILE A 154 4.82 -7.64 16.45
C ILE A 154 4.61 -9.17 16.50
N GLN A 155 5.09 -9.82 17.57
CA GLN A 155 4.94 -11.25 17.83
C GLN A 155 3.48 -11.73 17.99
N PHE A 156 2.53 -10.83 18.28
CA PHE A 156 1.10 -11.18 18.31
C PHE A 156 0.52 -11.35 16.90
N PHE A 157 1.12 -10.70 15.89
CA PHE A 157 0.60 -10.67 14.54
C PHE A 157 1.34 -11.62 13.60
N TYR A 158 2.63 -11.83 13.82
CA TYR A 158 3.47 -12.69 12.99
C TYR A 158 3.96 -13.90 13.75
N ASN A 159 3.74 -15.08 13.17
CA ASN A 159 4.27 -16.33 13.68
C ASN A 159 5.38 -16.84 12.75
N GLU A 160 6.63 -16.68 13.20
CA GLU A 160 7.82 -17.07 12.44
C GLU A 160 7.89 -18.58 12.18
N LEU A 161 7.41 -19.42 13.12
CA LEU A 161 7.53 -20.88 13.05
C LEU A 161 6.71 -21.50 11.91
N ILE A 162 5.52 -20.96 11.68
CA ILE A 162 4.60 -21.41 10.62
C ILE A 162 4.57 -20.44 9.44
N TYR A 163 5.43 -19.42 9.46
CA TYR A 163 5.54 -18.42 8.39
C TYR A 163 4.19 -17.77 8.08
N ASP A 164 3.54 -17.24 9.12
CA ASP A 164 2.15 -16.80 9.02
C ASP A 164 1.95 -15.36 9.52
N PHE A 165 1.35 -14.53 8.67
CA PHE A 165 1.09 -13.12 8.96
C PHE A 165 -0.32 -12.68 8.51
N PRO A 166 -1.39 -13.08 9.23
CA PRO A 166 -2.77 -12.87 8.79
C PRO A 166 -3.10 -11.41 8.50
N LEU A 167 -2.62 -10.48 9.34
CA LEU A 167 -2.86 -9.06 9.18
C LEU A 167 -2.37 -8.54 7.82
N TYR A 168 -1.16 -8.92 7.42
CA TYR A 168 -0.60 -8.52 6.13
C TYR A 168 -1.30 -9.25 4.98
N THR A 169 -1.39 -10.58 5.05
CA THR A 169 -1.93 -11.39 3.95
C THR A 169 -3.39 -11.06 3.64
N GLU A 170 -4.21 -10.86 4.67
CA GLU A 170 -5.62 -10.50 4.48
C GLU A 170 -5.78 -9.08 3.96
N ALA A 171 -4.97 -8.12 4.41
CA ALA A 171 -5.02 -6.75 3.90
C ALA A 171 -4.66 -6.69 2.41
N MET A 172 -3.62 -7.41 1.98
CA MET A 172 -3.13 -7.35 0.60
C MET A 172 -4.13 -7.87 -0.44
N ARG A 173 -5.15 -8.66 -0.04
CA ARG A 173 -6.25 -9.10 -0.91
C ARG A 173 -7.05 -7.92 -1.48
N PHE A 174 -7.06 -6.78 -0.78
CA PHE A 174 -7.83 -5.59 -1.13
C PHE A 174 -6.97 -4.47 -1.74
N LEU A 175 -5.72 -4.76 -2.13
CA LEU A 175 -4.77 -3.76 -2.63
C LEU A 175 -5.26 -3.02 -3.90
N TYR A 176 -6.09 -3.67 -4.72
CA TYR A 176 -6.67 -3.13 -5.96
C TYR A 176 -8.19 -3.01 -5.90
N HIS A 177 -8.76 -2.79 -4.72
CA HIS A 177 -10.21 -2.60 -4.57
C HIS A 177 -10.70 -1.38 -5.35
N SER A 178 -11.95 -1.39 -5.82
CA SER A 178 -12.58 -0.27 -6.56
C SER A 178 -12.69 1.01 -5.74
N GLU A 179 -13.05 0.87 -4.46
CA GLU A 179 -13.16 1.98 -3.51
C GLU A 179 -11.79 2.54 -3.08
N SER A 180 -11.60 3.85 -3.27
CA SER A 180 -10.35 4.55 -2.93
C SER A 180 -10.05 4.51 -1.42
N GLU A 181 -11.07 4.60 -0.56
CA GLU A 181 -10.88 4.53 0.90
C GLU A 181 -10.30 3.18 1.32
N VAL A 182 -10.77 2.08 0.71
CA VAL A 182 -10.25 0.72 0.95
C VAL A 182 -8.79 0.64 0.53
N ARG A 183 -8.44 1.09 -0.67
CA ARG A 183 -7.03 1.12 -1.14
C ARG A 183 -6.14 1.94 -0.22
N THR A 184 -6.59 3.13 0.18
CA THR A 184 -5.87 4.02 1.10
C THR A 184 -5.59 3.35 2.44
N ALA A 185 -6.59 2.65 2.99
CA ALA A 185 -6.44 1.91 4.23
C ALA A 185 -5.47 0.74 4.10
N VAL A 186 -5.53 -0.04 3.02
CA VAL A 186 -4.60 -1.15 2.74
C VAL A 186 -3.16 -0.67 2.58
N ARG A 187 -2.95 0.45 1.88
CA ARG A 187 -1.64 1.09 1.73
C ARG A 187 -1.09 1.59 3.08
N THR A 188 -1.94 2.15 3.93
CA THR A 188 -1.55 2.51 5.30
C THR A 188 -1.11 1.28 6.09
N ILE A 189 -1.83 0.16 5.97
CA ILE A 189 -1.47 -1.10 6.65
C ILE A 189 -0.11 -1.61 6.17
N SER A 190 0.13 -1.68 4.86
CA SER A 190 1.41 -2.17 4.33
C SER A 190 2.58 -1.28 4.75
N LEU A 191 2.43 0.05 4.68
CA LEU A 191 3.47 0.98 5.11
C LEU A 191 3.81 0.82 6.60
N ASN A 192 2.80 0.69 7.45
CA ASN A 192 3.01 0.43 8.89
C ASN A 192 3.73 -0.90 9.12
N VAL A 193 3.32 -1.96 8.40
CA VAL A 193 3.98 -3.27 8.49
C VAL A 193 5.44 -3.16 8.08
N TYR A 194 5.73 -2.59 6.91
CA TYR A 194 7.08 -2.43 6.39
C TYR A 194 7.97 -1.66 7.37
N LYS A 195 7.47 -0.55 7.91
CA LYS A 195 8.20 0.32 8.85
C LYS A 195 8.67 -0.38 10.12
N PHE A 196 7.91 -1.34 10.64
CA PHE A 196 8.20 -2.01 11.92
C PHE A 196 8.62 -3.48 11.76
N SER A 197 8.88 -3.94 10.54
CA SER A 197 9.27 -5.34 10.26
C SER A 197 10.69 -5.63 10.74
N ASP A 198 10.88 -6.76 11.45
CA ASP A 198 12.20 -7.32 11.73
C ASP A 198 12.74 -8.16 10.55
N ALA A 199 13.96 -8.69 10.67
CA ALA A 199 14.59 -9.46 9.59
C ALA A 199 13.78 -10.70 9.15
N SER A 200 13.10 -11.36 10.09
CA SER A 200 12.29 -12.56 9.80
C SER A 200 11.03 -12.19 9.01
N MET A 201 10.38 -11.09 9.39
CA MET A 201 9.21 -10.55 8.72
C MET A 201 9.55 -9.92 7.37
N LEU A 202 10.68 -9.23 7.26
CA LEU A 202 11.17 -8.72 5.98
C LEU A 202 11.48 -9.86 5.02
N ARG A 203 12.00 -10.99 5.52
CA ARG A 203 12.08 -12.22 4.72
C ARG A 203 10.70 -12.71 4.33
N PHE A 204 9.74 -12.72 5.26
CA PHE A 204 8.35 -13.09 4.97
C PHE A 204 7.75 -12.31 3.79
N ILE A 205 7.90 -10.99 3.86
CA ILE A 205 7.41 -10.04 2.87
C ILE A 205 8.20 -10.24 1.57
N GLY A 206 9.52 -10.25 1.65
CA GLY A 206 10.43 -10.37 0.50
C GLY A 206 10.33 -11.68 -0.28
N ASP A 207 9.92 -12.77 0.36
CA ASP A 207 9.84 -14.10 -0.25
C ASP A 207 8.40 -14.42 -0.70
N LYS A 208 8.23 -14.67 -2.01
CA LYS A 208 7.03 -15.11 -2.75
C LYS A 208 5.77 -14.23 -2.63
N ALA A 209 5.38 -13.73 -1.46
CA ALA A 209 4.12 -13.02 -1.25
C ALA A 209 4.18 -11.53 -1.65
N ALA A 210 5.09 -10.73 -1.10
CA ALA A 210 5.15 -9.32 -1.50
C ALA A 210 5.70 -9.15 -2.91
N PHE A 211 6.60 -10.02 -3.37
CA PHE A 211 7.08 -9.96 -4.75
C PHE A 211 5.94 -10.17 -5.75
N ALA A 212 4.99 -11.08 -5.47
CA ALA A 212 3.78 -11.21 -6.27
C ALA A 212 2.91 -9.94 -6.21
N ASN A 213 2.78 -9.32 -5.04
CA ASN A 213 2.04 -8.06 -4.88
C ASN A 213 2.71 -6.89 -5.64
N PHE A 214 4.03 -6.75 -5.59
CA PHE A 214 4.76 -5.74 -6.34
C PHE A 214 4.70 -5.98 -7.84
N TYR A 215 4.76 -7.25 -8.27
CA TYR A 215 4.54 -7.62 -9.65
C TYR A 215 3.15 -7.23 -10.13
N ASN A 216 2.12 -7.58 -9.35
CA ASN A 216 0.75 -7.21 -9.64
C ASN A 216 0.57 -5.68 -9.65
N LEU A 217 1.30 -4.95 -8.80
CA LEU A 217 1.23 -3.49 -8.71
C LEU A 217 1.81 -2.85 -9.97
N VAL A 218 3.01 -3.29 -10.37
CA VAL A 218 3.63 -2.87 -11.63
C VAL A 218 2.72 -3.18 -12.82
N TRP A 219 2.19 -4.39 -12.90
CA TRP A 219 1.30 -4.78 -13.99
C TRP A 219 0.02 -3.92 -14.01
N HIS A 220 -0.59 -3.68 -12.85
CA HIS A 220 -1.79 -2.87 -12.71
C HIS A 220 -1.55 -1.42 -13.18
N ILE A 221 -0.44 -0.82 -12.76
CA ILE A 221 -0.06 0.54 -13.16
C ILE A 221 0.22 0.59 -14.67
N GLY A 222 0.95 -0.38 -15.22
CA GLY A 222 1.21 -0.45 -16.66
C GLY A 222 -0.09 -0.57 -17.47
N LYS A 223 -1.05 -1.37 -17.01
CA LYS A 223 -2.38 -1.45 -17.62
C LYS A 223 -3.12 -0.12 -17.57
N GLN A 224 -3.13 0.56 -16.43
CA GLN A 224 -3.74 1.89 -16.30
C GLN A 224 -3.12 2.91 -17.25
N MET A 225 -1.79 2.91 -17.40
CA MET A 225 -1.11 3.78 -18.39
C MET A 225 -1.61 3.53 -19.81
N MET A 226 -1.79 2.26 -20.20
CA MET A 226 -2.33 1.88 -21.51
C MET A 226 -3.80 2.27 -21.68
N ASP A 227 -4.60 2.15 -20.63
CA ASP A 227 -6.01 2.53 -20.67
C ASP A 227 -6.16 4.06 -20.79
N VAL A 228 -5.30 4.85 -20.14
CA VAL A 228 -5.18 6.31 -20.35
C VAL A 228 -4.82 6.63 -21.80
N ASP A 229 -3.82 5.97 -22.38
CA ASP A 229 -3.41 6.22 -23.76
C ASP A 229 -4.52 5.92 -24.76
N LYS A 230 -5.22 4.79 -24.61
CA LYS A 230 -6.38 4.46 -25.44
C LYS A 230 -7.45 5.54 -25.35
N TYR A 231 -7.70 6.03 -24.15
CA TYR A 231 -8.72 7.02 -23.88
C TYR A 231 -8.44 8.37 -24.54
N LEU A 232 -7.18 8.81 -24.48
CA LEU A 232 -6.71 10.03 -25.15
C LEU A 232 -6.83 9.95 -26.68
N ASN A 233 -6.77 8.75 -27.24
CA ASN A 233 -6.85 8.50 -28.68
C ASN A 233 -8.28 8.21 -29.18
N THR A 234 -9.29 8.15 -28.29
CA THR A 234 -10.70 7.97 -28.66
C THR A 234 -11.45 9.31 -28.71
N ASP A 235 -12.13 9.61 -29.82
CA ASP A 235 -13.00 10.79 -30.02
C ASP A 235 -14.21 10.73 -29.08
N THR A 236 -14.03 11.10 -27.81
CA THR A 236 -15.07 11.05 -26.78
C THR A 236 -15.25 12.45 -26.15
N GLY A 237 -16.52 12.89 -26.03
CA GLY A 237 -16.91 14.25 -25.64
C GLY A 237 -16.66 14.59 -24.16
N HIS A 238 -17.37 15.58 -23.59
CA HIS A 238 -17.09 16.12 -22.24
C HIS A 238 -17.12 15.12 -21.07
N GLU A 239 -17.90 14.03 -21.13
CA GLU A 239 -17.88 12.95 -20.12
C GLU A 239 -16.52 12.23 -20.06
N ALA A 240 -15.71 12.41 -21.09
CA ALA A 240 -14.40 11.81 -21.19
C ALA A 240 -13.37 12.43 -20.26
N ALA A 241 -13.42 13.74 -20.10
CA ALA A 241 -12.50 14.45 -19.23
C ALA A 241 -12.60 13.95 -17.77
N HIS A 242 -13.80 13.71 -17.26
CA HIS A 242 -13.99 13.25 -15.88
C HIS A 242 -13.43 11.84 -15.64
N THR A 243 -13.67 10.92 -16.58
CA THR A 243 -13.14 9.55 -16.51
C THR A 243 -11.61 9.54 -16.59
N LEU A 244 -11.04 10.34 -17.49
CA LEU A 244 -9.59 10.51 -17.61
C LEU A 244 -8.98 11.08 -16.33
N LEU A 245 -9.60 12.11 -15.74
CA LEU A 245 -9.13 12.70 -14.47
C LEU A 245 -9.14 11.69 -13.33
N ASN A 246 -10.16 10.83 -13.25
CA ASN A 246 -10.20 9.76 -12.25
C ASN A 246 -9.07 8.74 -12.48
N LEU A 247 -8.85 8.29 -13.72
CA LEU A 247 -7.75 7.36 -14.04
C LEU A 247 -6.38 7.96 -13.69
N LEU A 248 -6.19 9.25 -13.98
CA LEU A 248 -4.97 9.95 -13.62
C LEU A 248 -4.82 10.09 -12.11
N ALA A 249 -5.86 10.46 -11.37
CA ALA A 249 -5.84 10.54 -9.91
C ALA A 249 -5.45 9.20 -9.28
N GLU A 250 -6.01 8.08 -9.76
CA GLU A 250 -5.61 6.76 -9.29
C GLU A 250 -4.14 6.46 -9.58
N HIS A 251 -3.66 6.83 -10.78
CA HIS A 251 -2.26 6.69 -11.15
C HIS A 251 -1.32 7.49 -10.22
N PHE A 252 -1.67 8.73 -9.90
CA PHE A 252 -0.95 9.55 -8.92
C PHE A 252 -0.88 8.85 -7.56
N ASP A 253 -2.00 8.36 -7.05
CA ASP A 253 -2.02 7.67 -5.76
C ASP A 253 -1.15 6.40 -5.76
N HIS A 254 -1.03 5.71 -6.90
CA HIS A 254 -0.12 4.57 -7.04
C HIS A 254 1.35 5.00 -6.97
N LEU A 255 1.72 6.08 -7.66
CA LEU A 255 3.09 6.60 -7.64
C LEU A 255 3.48 7.13 -6.26
N ASP A 256 2.58 7.83 -5.57
CA ASP A 256 2.80 8.30 -4.19
C ASP A 256 3.02 7.13 -3.25
N TYR A 257 2.18 6.08 -3.33
CA TYR A 257 2.36 4.88 -2.53
C TYR A 257 3.71 4.19 -2.77
N ILE A 258 4.15 4.12 -4.02
CA ILE A 258 5.46 3.52 -4.36
C ILE A 258 6.60 4.37 -3.79
N ASN A 259 6.50 5.69 -3.94
CA ASN A 259 7.47 6.63 -3.40
C ASN A 259 7.58 6.47 -1.88
N ASP A 260 6.44 6.37 -1.17
CA ASP A 260 6.41 6.12 0.26
C ASP A 260 7.15 4.82 0.63
N ILE A 261 6.93 3.72 -0.09
CA ILE A 261 7.65 2.45 0.17
C ILE A 261 9.16 2.61 -0.05
N LEU A 262 9.57 3.26 -1.14
CA LEU A 262 10.99 3.48 -1.45
C LEU A 262 11.69 4.38 -0.42
N LEU A 263 10.92 5.21 0.31
CA LEU A 263 11.42 6.08 1.38
C LEU A 263 11.50 5.39 2.75
N LEU A 264 10.99 4.17 2.94
CA LEU A 264 11.00 3.45 4.23
C LEU A 264 12.39 2.97 4.71
N ASP A 265 13.47 3.25 4.00
CA ASP A 265 14.86 2.88 4.30
C ASP A 265 15.11 1.38 4.55
N ILE A 266 14.33 0.52 3.90
CA ILE A 266 14.49 -0.94 3.93
C ILE A 266 15.32 -1.37 2.73
N GLY A 267 16.63 -1.59 2.92
CA GLY A 267 17.61 -1.81 1.85
C GLY A 267 17.19 -2.85 0.80
N ASP A 268 16.98 -4.11 1.20
CA ASP A 268 16.64 -5.20 0.28
C ASP A 268 15.34 -4.95 -0.49
N LEU A 269 14.34 -4.36 0.19
CA LEU A 269 13.06 -4.05 -0.42
C LEU A 269 13.21 -2.96 -1.47
N LYS A 270 13.94 -1.90 -1.13
CA LYS A 270 14.24 -0.75 -2.01
C LYS A 270 14.89 -1.20 -3.31
N VAL A 271 15.95 -2.03 -3.22
CA VAL A 271 16.66 -2.56 -4.41
C VAL A 271 15.73 -3.36 -5.30
N LYS A 272 15.03 -4.34 -4.71
CA LYS A 272 14.13 -5.24 -5.45
C LYS A 272 13.02 -4.44 -6.12
N LEU A 273 12.44 -3.48 -5.41
CA LEU A 273 11.34 -2.66 -5.90
C LEU A 273 11.79 -1.71 -7.01
N THR A 274 12.92 -1.01 -6.83
CA THR A 274 13.51 -0.14 -7.85
C THR A 274 13.82 -0.90 -9.14
N LYS A 275 14.47 -2.07 -9.03
CA LYS A 275 14.73 -2.92 -10.19
C LYS A 275 13.43 -3.33 -10.89
N HIS A 276 12.41 -3.71 -10.12
CA HIS A 276 11.15 -4.15 -10.69
C HIS A 276 10.42 -3.02 -11.41
N PHE A 277 10.30 -1.84 -10.81
CA PHE A 277 9.69 -0.67 -11.45
C PHE A 277 10.45 -0.23 -12.69
N LEU A 278 11.77 -0.18 -12.61
CA LEU A 278 12.56 0.28 -13.73
C LEU A 278 12.42 -0.68 -14.93
N HIS A 279 12.65 -1.97 -14.74
CA HIS A 279 12.59 -2.94 -15.84
C HIS A 279 11.17 -3.26 -16.31
N LYS A 280 10.25 -3.55 -15.38
CA LYS A 280 8.94 -4.10 -15.72
C LYS A 280 7.87 -3.04 -15.94
N LEU A 281 8.04 -1.83 -15.40
CA LEU A 281 7.13 -0.72 -15.66
C LEU A 281 7.73 0.25 -16.68
N PHE A 282 8.72 1.05 -16.27
CA PHE A 282 9.10 2.22 -17.05
C PHE A 282 9.87 1.88 -18.32
N ILE A 283 10.82 0.94 -18.27
CA ILE A 283 11.53 0.52 -19.49
C ILE A 283 10.52 -0.11 -20.46
N THR A 284 9.74 -1.09 -19.97
CA THR A 284 8.78 -1.83 -20.80
C THR A 284 7.70 -0.94 -21.43
N PHE A 285 7.06 -0.06 -20.66
CA PHE A 285 5.88 0.69 -21.13
C PHE A 285 6.21 2.11 -21.59
N VAL A 286 7.18 2.77 -20.96
CA VAL A 286 7.48 4.19 -21.22
C VAL A 286 8.65 4.33 -22.18
N VAL A 287 9.84 3.83 -21.83
CA VAL A 287 11.05 4.02 -22.65
C VAL A 287 10.93 3.38 -24.02
N LEU A 288 10.43 2.14 -24.12
CA LEU A 288 10.20 1.50 -25.42
C LEU A 288 9.17 2.24 -26.28
N SER A 289 8.26 3.01 -25.68
CA SER A 289 7.29 3.85 -26.41
C SER A 289 7.90 5.18 -26.90
N LEU A 290 9.12 5.52 -26.45
CA LEU A 290 9.86 6.71 -26.90
C LEU A 290 10.81 6.41 -28.06
N ASP A 291 11.17 5.15 -28.29
CA ASP A 291 12.01 4.77 -29.44
C ASP A 291 11.14 4.71 -30.73
N PRO A 292 11.45 5.50 -31.76
CA PRO A 292 10.77 5.42 -33.05
C PRO A 292 11.05 4.12 -33.84
N SER A 293 11.89 3.22 -33.32
CA SER A 293 12.29 1.97 -33.96
C SER A 293 11.48 0.79 -33.43
N PRO A 294 10.86 -0.03 -34.29
CA PRO A 294 10.21 -1.23 -33.82
C PRO A 294 11.27 -2.17 -33.19
N PRO A 295 10.99 -2.75 -32.01
CA PRO A 295 11.94 -3.62 -31.33
C PRO A 295 12.24 -4.85 -32.18
N GLN A 296 13.49 -4.98 -32.65
CA GLN A 296 13.99 -6.23 -33.21
C GLN A 296 14.47 -7.12 -32.06
N LEU A 297 13.61 -7.99 -31.52
CA LEU A 297 13.99 -8.88 -30.43
C LEU A 297 13.56 -10.33 -30.72
N ASN A 298 14.54 -11.14 -31.12
CA ASN A 298 14.51 -12.59 -31.05
C ASN A 298 14.82 -13.03 -29.61
N SER A 299 13.83 -13.10 -28.72
CA SER A 299 13.95 -13.92 -27.49
C SER A 299 12.58 -14.27 -26.89
N THR A 300 12.40 -15.55 -26.62
CA THR A 300 11.12 -16.22 -26.31
C THR A 300 10.53 -15.92 -24.92
N ASN A 301 11.15 -15.07 -24.11
CA ASN A 301 10.72 -14.82 -22.71
C ASN A 301 9.94 -13.51 -22.50
N TYR A 302 9.86 -12.63 -23.52
CA TYR A 302 9.16 -11.35 -23.44
C TYR A 302 7.81 -11.33 -24.19
N GLN A 303 7.43 -12.45 -24.84
CA GLN A 303 6.30 -12.60 -25.77
C GLN A 303 4.92 -12.15 -25.24
N ASN A 304 4.74 -11.96 -23.94
CA ASN A 304 3.46 -11.49 -23.38
C ASN A 304 3.31 -9.96 -23.29
N PHE A 305 4.39 -9.17 -23.45
CA PHE A 305 4.34 -7.69 -23.40
C PHE A 305 4.44 -7.03 -24.79
N HIS A 306 4.56 -7.81 -25.86
CA HIS A 306 4.98 -7.35 -27.20
C HIS A 306 3.99 -6.45 -27.98
N ASN A 307 2.83 -6.08 -27.44
CA ASN A 307 1.85 -5.21 -28.11
C ASN A 307 1.42 -3.99 -27.26
N SER A 308 2.19 -3.60 -26.25
CA SER A 308 1.75 -2.62 -25.24
C SER A 308 2.59 -1.32 -25.24
N THR A 309 2.93 -0.81 -26.42
CA THR A 309 3.50 0.53 -26.54
C THR A 309 2.38 1.56 -26.61
N MET A 310 2.52 2.64 -25.85
CA MET A 310 1.60 3.79 -25.87
C MET A 310 2.11 4.86 -26.84
N SER A 311 1.31 5.89 -27.09
CA SER A 311 1.80 7.05 -27.84
C SER A 311 2.99 7.72 -27.13
N SER A 312 3.93 8.24 -27.90
CA SER A 312 5.11 8.93 -27.36
C SER A 312 4.75 10.12 -26.46
N ILE A 313 3.63 10.80 -26.76
CA ILE A 313 3.12 11.92 -25.96
C ILE A 313 2.68 11.42 -24.57
N THR A 314 1.90 10.33 -24.51
CA THR A 314 1.47 9.73 -23.24
C THR A 314 2.65 9.18 -22.44
N ALA A 315 3.63 8.55 -23.11
CA ALA A 315 4.86 8.10 -22.46
C ALA A 315 5.65 9.26 -21.84
N MET A 316 5.81 10.38 -22.56
CA MET A 316 6.46 11.58 -22.06
C MET A 316 5.73 12.19 -20.86
N TYR A 317 4.40 12.19 -20.89
CA TYR A 317 3.58 12.62 -19.76
C TYR A 317 3.84 11.75 -18.52
N PHE A 318 3.73 10.42 -18.61
CA PHE A 318 4.00 9.55 -17.46
C PHE A 318 5.43 9.67 -16.95
N LEU A 319 6.40 9.80 -17.85
CA LEU A 319 7.79 10.03 -17.47
C LEU A 319 7.95 11.34 -16.67
N SER A 320 7.23 12.40 -17.06
CA SER A 320 7.19 13.66 -16.29
C SER A 320 6.64 13.51 -14.90
N LEU A 321 5.60 12.67 -14.72
CA LEU A 321 5.01 12.44 -13.40
C LEU A 321 5.99 11.73 -12.48
N VAL A 322 6.75 10.76 -13.00
CA VAL A 322 7.71 9.99 -12.21
C VAL A 322 8.83 10.89 -11.69
N PHE A 323 9.35 11.77 -12.54
CA PHE A 323 10.36 12.74 -12.12
C PHE A 323 9.80 13.82 -11.19
N LEU A 324 8.51 14.14 -11.31
CA LEU A 324 7.83 15.06 -10.42
C LEU A 324 7.63 14.49 -9.00
N ILE A 325 7.19 13.23 -8.92
CA ILE A 325 6.72 12.61 -7.66
C ILE A 325 7.85 11.86 -6.95
N SER A 326 8.76 11.22 -7.70
CA SER A 326 9.76 10.34 -7.10
C SER A 326 10.89 11.13 -6.44
N ALA A 327 11.01 10.98 -5.12
CA ALA A 327 12.14 11.47 -4.35
C ALA A 327 13.29 10.43 -4.29
N HIS A 328 13.09 9.24 -4.86
CA HIS A 328 14.05 8.16 -4.81
C HIS A 328 15.12 8.30 -5.91
N ALA A 329 16.25 8.92 -5.56
CA ALA A 329 17.36 9.21 -6.48
C ALA A 329 17.79 8.03 -7.39
N PRO A 330 17.95 6.77 -6.92
CA PRO A 330 18.33 5.67 -7.80
C PRO A 330 17.32 5.39 -8.93
N LEU A 331 16.01 5.56 -8.67
CA LEU A 331 14.99 5.39 -9.71
C LEU A 331 15.06 6.52 -10.74
N VAL A 332 15.17 7.77 -10.27
CA VAL A 332 15.26 8.96 -11.12
C VAL A 332 16.52 8.91 -12.00
N GLN A 333 17.69 8.68 -11.37
CA GLN A 333 18.96 8.60 -12.07
C GLN A 333 19.03 7.41 -13.01
N GLY A 334 18.50 6.24 -12.60
CA GLY A 334 18.40 5.06 -13.45
C GLY A 334 17.56 5.32 -14.70
N LEU A 335 16.39 5.94 -14.56
CA LEU A 335 15.54 6.32 -15.69
C LEU A 335 16.24 7.30 -16.64
N ALA A 336 16.82 8.37 -16.09
CA ALA A 336 17.52 9.37 -16.89
C ALA A 336 18.72 8.77 -17.63
N TRP A 337 19.48 7.89 -16.97
CA TRP A 337 20.60 7.16 -17.57
C TRP A 337 20.14 6.28 -18.73
N VAL A 338 19.03 5.53 -18.56
CA VAL A 338 18.47 4.68 -19.60
C VAL A 338 18.05 5.49 -20.83
N ILE A 339 17.36 6.62 -20.62
CA ILE A 339 16.90 7.49 -21.71
C ILE A 339 18.09 8.09 -22.48
N LEU A 340 19.14 8.49 -21.77
CA LEU A 340 20.33 9.12 -22.35
C LEU A 340 21.23 8.15 -23.10
N ASN A 341 21.38 6.92 -22.61
CA ASN A 341 22.38 5.99 -23.13
C ASN A 341 21.83 4.96 -24.12
N GLY A 342 20.50 4.79 -24.22
CA GLY A 342 19.79 4.28 -25.41
C GLY A 342 20.16 2.90 -25.99
N ASN A 343 21.17 2.19 -25.46
CA ASN A 343 21.65 0.92 -26.02
C ASN A 343 21.04 -0.25 -25.25
N HIS A 344 19.99 -0.84 -25.83
CA HIS A 344 19.20 -1.91 -25.23
C HIS A 344 19.96 -3.23 -24.97
N GLU A 345 21.15 -3.43 -25.55
CA GLU A 345 21.92 -4.68 -25.44
C GLU A 345 22.75 -4.81 -24.15
N SER A 346 23.20 -3.70 -23.53
CA SER A 346 23.98 -3.69 -22.26
C SER A 346 23.17 -3.22 -21.05
N LEU A 347 21.91 -2.83 -21.29
CA LEU A 347 21.05 -2.07 -20.40
C LEU A 347 20.73 -2.83 -19.10
N GLU A 348 20.65 -4.15 -19.14
CA GLU A 348 20.37 -4.95 -17.94
C GLU A 348 21.61 -5.10 -17.03
N THR A 349 22.80 -5.22 -17.60
CA THR A 349 24.04 -5.41 -16.82
C THR A 349 24.51 -4.11 -16.19
N GLU A 350 24.56 -3.03 -16.97
CA GLU A 350 25.00 -1.70 -16.49
C GLU A 350 24.02 -1.11 -15.47
N LEU A 351 22.72 -1.34 -15.67
CA LEU A 351 21.70 -0.86 -14.74
C LEU A 351 21.64 -1.67 -13.44
N ASN A 352 21.88 -2.98 -13.49
CA ASN A 352 22.01 -3.78 -12.28
C ASN A 352 23.22 -3.34 -11.46
N CYS A 353 24.37 -3.10 -12.09
CA CYS A 353 25.55 -2.54 -11.40
C CYS A 353 25.25 -1.15 -10.81
N PHE A 354 24.59 -0.27 -11.55
CA PHE A 354 24.21 1.07 -11.07
C PHE A 354 23.26 1.00 -9.87
N ILE A 355 22.22 0.16 -9.93
CA ILE A 355 21.28 0.00 -8.81
C ILE A 355 21.98 -0.56 -7.57
N GLU A 356 22.91 -1.51 -7.73
CA GLU A 356 23.70 -2.06 -6.64
C GLU A 356 24.65 -1.01 -6.03
N GLU A 357 25.30 -0.18 -6.86
CA GLU A 357 26.18 0.91 -6.40
C GLU A 357 25.41 1.97 -5.62
N VAL A 358 24.30 2.49 -6.16
CA VAL A 358 23.52 3.54 -5.49
C VAL A 358 22.81 2.99 -4.24
N SER A 359 22.47 1.69 -4.22
CA SER A 359 21.95 1.06 -3.01
C SER A 359 23.03 0.83 -1.94
N ALA A 360 24.28 0.54 -2.33
CA ALA A 360 25.39 0.39 -1.40
C ALA A 360 25.80 1.72 -0.76
N GLU A 361 25.62 2.85 -1.47
CA GLU A 361 25.79 4.19 -0.94
C GLU A 361 24.66 4.61 0.01
N ALA A 362 23.42 4.17 -0.24
CA ALA A 362 22.29 4.44 0.65
C ALA A 362 22.44 3.78 2.05
N SER A 363 23.16 2.67 2.17
CA SER A 363 23.44 2.00 3.46
C SER A 363 24.55 2.66 4.30
N LYS A 364 25.21 3.70 3.79
CA LYS A 364 26.28 4.43 4.50
C LYS A 364 25.81 5.85 4.86
N THR A 365 24.92 5.98 5.83
CA THR A 365 24.57 7.29 6.41
C THR A 365 25.67 7.79 7.35
N THR A 366 26.77 8.32 6.81
CA THR A 366 27.46 9.55 7.31
C THR A 366 28.60 9.98 6.38
N LEU A 367 28.51 11.23 5.92
CA LEU A 367 29.64 12.12 5.56
C LEU A 367 30.66 11.65 4.52
N LYS A 368 30.44 12.11 3.28
CA LYS A 368 31.24 13.14 2.56
C LYS A 368 31.06 12.87 1.08
N ALA A 369 30.88 13.95 0.32
CA ALA A 369 31.07 13.95 -1.12
C ALA A 369 32.38 13.24 -1.45
N THR A 370 32.31 11.97 -1.83
CA THR A 370 33.42 11.23 -2.38
C THR A 370 33.50 11.64 -3.82
N ASN A 371 34.49 12.49 -4.09
CA ASN A 371 34.96 12.86 -5.42
C ASN A 371 35.23 11.58 -6.23
N THR A 372 34.20 11.06 -6.91
CA THR A 372 34.43 10.29 -8.12
C THR A 372 34.91 11.29 -9.14
N THR A 373 36.12 11.08 -9.65
CA THR A 373 36.71 11.79 -10.79
C THR A 373 35.84 11.55 -12.02
N THR A 374 34.68 12.20 -12.07
CA THR A 374 33.79 12.28 -13.21
C THR A 374 34.12 13.61 -13.88
N VAL A 375 34.46 13.55 -15.17
CA VAL A 375 34.53 14.73 -16.03
C VAL A 375 33.27 15.55 -15.73
N SER A 376 33.43 16.78 -15.24
CA SER A 376 32.27 17.59 -14.89
C SER A 376 31.44 17.78 -16.16
N LYS A 377 30.26 17.17 -16.18
CA LYS A 377 29.26 17.37 -17.23
C LYS A 377 28.21 18.31 -16.66
N PRO A 378 28.52 19.61 -16.48
CA PRO A 378 27.63 20.56 -15.80
C PRO A 378 26.26 20.64 -16.47
N PHE A 379 26.20 20.42 -17.79
CA PHE A 379 24.95 20.36 -18.54
C PHE A 379 24.11 19.12 -18.19
N LEU A 380 24.73 17.95 -18.08
CA LEU A 380 24.04 16.73 -17.68
C LEU A 380 23.58 16.81 -16.22
N ASP A 381 24.45 17.31 -15.33
CA ASP A 381 24.14 17.54 -13.93
C ASP A 381 22.98 18.55 -13.79
N PHE A 382 22.95 19.61 -14.61
CA PHE A 382 21.82 20.53 -14.67
C PHE A 382 20.52 19.88 -15.13
N ILE A 383 20.56 19.02 -16.16
CA ILE A 383 19.38 18.28 -16.63
C ILE A 383 18.86 17.35 -15.53
N LEU A 384 19.73 16.55 -14.90
CA LEU A 384 19.36 15.62 -13.82
C LEU A 384 18.78 16.34 -12.61
N ARG A 385 19.39 17.46 -12.19
CA ARG A 385 18.84 18.31 -11.12
C ARG A 385 17.53 18.97 -11.50
N SER A 386 17.31 19.27 -12.78
CA SER A 386 16.04 19.81 -13.28
C SER A 386 14.92 18.76 -13.34
N LEU A 387 15.28 17.47 -13.28
CA LEU A 387 14.33 16.36 -13.11
C LEU A 387 14.00 16.09 -11.64
N GLU A 388 14.89 16.43 -10.70
CA GLU A 388 14.60 16.37 -9.26
C GLU A 388 13.67 17.53 -8.87
N CYS A 389 12.36 17.33 -9.01
CA CYS A 389 11.33 18.38 -8.88
C CYS A 389 11.02 18.83 -7.44
N SER A 390 12.04 18.98 -6.58
CA SER A 390 11.88 19.36 -5.17
C SER A 390 11.16 20.70 -4.93
N GLN A 391 11.13 21.60 -5.93
CA GLN A 391 10.53 22.94 -5.83
C GLN A 391 9.36 23.19 -6.82
N ASN A 392 8.91 22.17 -7.58
CA ASN A 392 7.84 22.28 -8.58
C ASN A 392 7.96 23.52 -9.50
N ASP A 393 9.16 23.78 -10.01
CA ASP A 393 9.52 24.98 -10.78
C ASP A 393 9.31 24.82 -12.30
N HIS A 394 8.52 23.81 -12.69
CA HIS A 394 8.20 23.43 -14.07
C HIS A 394 9.42 23.13 -14.98
N LYS A 395 10.64 22.99 -14.45
CA LYS A 395 11.86 22.72 -15.24
C LYS A 395 11.93 21.30 -15.80
N ALA A 396 11.19 20.36 -15.23
CA ALA A 396 11.18 18.98 -15.68
C ALA A 396 10.61 18.80 -17.09
N MET A 397 9.57 19.53 -17.48
CA MET A 397 8.99 19.41 -18.82
C MET A 397 9.95 19.85 -19.93
N PRO A 398 10.61 21.03 -19.85
CA PRO A 398 11.69 21.39 -20.78
C PRO A 398 12.87 20.41 -20.77
N ALA A 399 13.28 19.93 -19.59
CA ALA A 399 14.37 18.95 -19.47
C ALA A 399 14.01 17.62 -20.16
N LEU A 400 12.75 17.19 -20.04
CA LEU A 400 12.21 16.02 -20.70
C LEU A 400 12.12 16.18 -22.22
N CYS A 401 11.59 17.30 -22.71
CA CYS A 401 11.61 17.60 -24.14
C CYS A 401 13.03 17.59 -24.70
N LEU A 402 14.00 18.14 -23.94
CA LEU A 402 15.41 18.09 -24.31
C LEU A 402 15.97 16.65 -24.30
N LEU A 403 15.65 15.85 -23.29
CA LEU A 403 16.05 14.43 -23.23
C LEU A 403 15.44 13.62 -24.38
N PHE A 404 14.16 13.84 -24.69
CA PHE A 404 13.48 13.17 -25.80
C PHE A 404 14.07 13.57 -27.16
N THR A 405 14.36 14.85 -27.35
CA THR A 405 15.03 15.32 -28.57
C THR A 405 16.46 14.79 -28.67
N MET A 406 17.19 14.66 -27.56
CA MET A 406 18.50 13.99 -27.52
C MET A 406 18.39 12.50 -27.87
N HIS A 407 17.39 11.81 -27.32
CA HIS A 407 17.15 10.38 -27.56
C HIS A 407 16.77 10.09 -29.02
N THR A 408 15.91 10.91 -29.61
CA THR A 408 15.41 10.73 -30.99
C THR A 408 16.35 11.27 -32.07
N ASN A 409 17.25 12.20 -31.72
CA ASN A 409 18.18 12.80 -32.68
C ASN A 409 19.38 11.87 -32.93
N ARG A 410 19.24 10.99 -33.92
CA ARG A 410 20.29 10.06 -34.38
C ARG A 410 21.54 10.72 -34.98
N GLY A 411 21.58 12.05 -35.02
CA GLY A 411 22.59 12.80 -35.75
C GLY A 411 22.44 12.60 -37.27
N LYS A 412 22.48 13.68 -38.04
CA LYS A 412 22.81 13.53 -39.45
C LYS A 412 24.28 13.16 -39.49
N HIS A 413 24.63 11.93 -39.89
CA HIS A 413 25.96 11.65 -40.41
C HIS A 413 26.19 12.60 -41.60
N ILE A 414 26.83 13.75 -41.33
CA ILE A 414 27.33 14.63 -42.37
C ILE A 414 28.43 13.80 -43.04
N LYS A 415 28.08 13.13 -44.14
CA LYS A 415 29.05 12.67 -45.12
C LYS A 415 29.74 13.92 -45.64
N SER A 416 30.83 14.32 -45.00
CA SER A 416 31.78 15.24 -45.59
C SER A 416 32.26 14.59 -46.88
N LYS A 417 31.72 15.06 -48.02
CA LYS A 417 32.31 14.80 -49.32
C LYS A 417 33.71 15.41 -49.29
N GLN A 418 34.71 14.60 -48.98
CA GLN A 418 36.06 14.83 -49.50
C GLN A 418 35.98 14.61 -51.00
N ASN A 419 35.75 15.69 -51.74
CA ASN A 419 36.09 15.82 -53.15
C ASN A 419 36.70 17.21 -53.33
N LEU A 420 37.98 17.31 -53.04
CA LEU A 420 38.86 18.30 -53.66
C LEU A 420 39.87 17.46 -54.45
N ALA A 421 39.63 17.39 -55.75
CA ALA A 421 40.63 17.02 -56.75
C ALA A 421 41.54 18.23 -57.01
#